data_AF-A0A6P1VR61-F1
#
_entry.id   AF-A0A6P1VR61-F1
#
_cell.length_a   1.000
_cell.length_b   1.000
_cell.length_c   1.000
_cell.angle_alpha   90.00
_cell.angle_beta   90.00
_cell.angle_gamma   90.00
#
_symmetry.space_group_name_H-M   'P 1'
#
loop_
_entity.id
_entity.type
_entity.pdbx_description
1 polymer ?
#
loop_
_entity_poly.entity_id
_entity_poly.type
_entity_poly.pdbx_seq_one_letter_code
_entity_poly.pdbx_strand_id
1 'polypeptide(L)'
;MNVLSIYQPEKNWFFRYKLYHLPFWFLYHYLWWVVTLGNPVKVFQTIVILPYALKYSFYVIFQALAVYFNLYYLLPRYLEKNRVTSYIIYLTLTVLCATLCIVGGYYFSAYIGGKTIAELFGKSACFNTFLGNALPSTVASVTLGMSIKLTKNWIQTRQRQQLLEKEKLETELKFLKNQFNPHFLFNTINSIFFLIHKNPNMASDSLAKFSELLRYQLYECNDQLISLDKEISYLENFIELEKLRQNTNMQLTFDIEPGYMAHLKIAPFILMTFVENAFKHVSRHNDRPNWIAIKLELDGQQLDFFVANSTSTEIANDVVRYGGIGLQNVQRRLDLLYPGQYELTIQHDLNQFEVKLRLTLTESVHASPLPISGIPV
;
A
#
# COMPACT_ATOMS: atom_id res chain seq x y z
N MET A 1 24.54 -8.35 8.70
CA MET A 1 25.50 -7.34 9.19
C MET A 1 24.77 -5.99 9.18
N ASN A 2 24.11 -5.67 10.30
CA ASN A 2 23.27 -4.48 10.46
C ASN A 2 24.17 -3.31 10.90
N VAL A 3 24.40 -2.34 10.00
CA VAL A 3 25.08 -1.08 10.35
C VAL A 3 24.26 0.06 9.80
N LEU A 4 23.18 0.43 10.49
CA LEU A 4 22.60 1.77 10.50
C LEU A 4 21.87 1.96 11.83
N SER A 5 22.63 1.98 12.93
CA SER A 5 22.14 2.57 14.18
C SER A 5 22.08 4.08 13.95
N ILE A 6 20.89 4.57 13.61
CA ILE A 6 20.61 6.00 13.56
C ILE A 6 20.84 6.55 14.97
N TYR A 7 21.93 7.29 15.13
CA TYR A 7 22.26 8.05 16.33
C TYR A 7 21.15 9.10 16.51
N GLN A 8 20.13 8.78 17.31
CA GLN A 8 19.17 9.77 17.76
C GLN A 8 19.88 10.60 18.82
N PRO A 9 20.19 11.89 18.58
CA PRO A 9 20.83 12.71 19.60
C PRO A 9 19.97 12.67 20.86
N GLU A 10 20.59 12.46 22.03
CA GLU A 10 19.90 12.49 23.31
C GLU A 10 19.04 13.75 23.36
N LYS A 11 17.72 13.55 23.31
CA LYS A 11 16.78 14.66 23.36
C LYS A 11 17.03 15.38 24.67
N ASN A 12 17.58 16.60 24.58
CA ASN A 12 17.73 17.54 25.69
C ASN A 12 16.58 17.36 26.69
N TRP A 13 16.89 17.15 27.97
CA TRP A 13 15.91 16.79 29.02
C TRP A 13 14.66 17.69 28.99
N PHE A 14 14.84 18.96 28.64
CA PHE A 14 13.80 19.96 28.40
C PHE A 14 12.74 19.54 27.35
N PHE A 15 13.17 18.94 26.24
CA PHE A 15 12.30 18.38 25.20
C PHE A 15 11.77 16.98 25.57
N ARG A 16 12.53 16.22 26.36
CA ARG A 16 12.11 14.89 26.85
C ARG A 16 10.91 14.99 27.80
N TYR A 17 10.94 15.92 28.75
CA TYR A 17 9.85 16.15 29.71
C TYR A 17 8.80 17.16 29.24
N LYS A 18 8.88 17.60 27.97
CA LYS A 18 7.99 18.61 27.38
C LYS A 18 7.88 19.92 28.18
N LEU A 19 8.96 20.31 28.85
CA LEU A 19 9.01 21.52 29.69
C LEU A 19 8.88 22.82 28.87
N TYR A 20 9.08 22.76 27.55
CA TYR A 20 8.82 23.86 26.61
C TYR A 20 7.36 24.36 26.62
N HIS A 21 6.42 23.58 27.15
CA HIS A 21 5.04 24.02 27.32
C HIS A 21 4.88 25.14 28.35
N LEU A 22 5.70 25.18 29.39
CA LEU A 22 5.65 26.22 30.41
C LEU A 22 5.98 27.61 29.82
N PRO A 23 7.14 27.85 29.17
CA PRO A 23 7.42 29.13 28.55
C PRO A 23 6.47 29.45 27.39
N PHE A 24 5.94 28.45 26.68
CA PHE A 24 4.90 28.68 25.67
C PHE A 24 3.65 29.33 26.27
N TRP A 25 3.11 28.77 27.36
CA TRP A 25 1.90 29.29 28.00
C TRP A 25 2.13 30.68 28.60
N PHE A 26 3.28 30.92 29.22
CA PHE A 26 3.66 32.24 29.72
C PHE A 26 3.77 33.25 28.57
N LEU A 27 4.46 32.91 27.48
CA LEU A 27 4.63 33.81 26.33
C LEU A 27 3.30 34.08 25.63
N TYR A 28 2.46 33.06 25.42
CA TYR A 28 1.14 33.19 24.82
C TYR A 28 0.25 34.18 25.59
N HIS A 29 0.16 34.00 26.91
CA HIS A 29 -0.64 34.89 27.76
C HIS A 29 -0.04 36.29 27.84
N TYR A 30 1.29 36.39 27.95
CA TYR A 30 1.98 37.67 27.95
C TYR A 30 1.70 38.46 26.67
N LEU A 31 1.81 37.83 25.50
CA LEU A 31 1.53 38.47 24.21
C LEU A 31 0.06 38.92 24.09
N TRP A 32 -0.88 38.06 24.46
CA TRP A 32 -2.31 38.40 24.47
C TRP A 32 -2.59 39.65 25.32
N TRP A 33 -1.87 39.78 26.42
CA TRP A 33 -1.96 40.89 27.36
C TRP A 33 -1.31 42.17 26.85
N VAL A 34 -0.16 42.06 26.18
CA VAL A 34 0.45 43.19 25.48
C VAL A 34 -0.49 43.75 24.43
N VAL A 35 -1.18 42.89 23.68
CA VAL A 35 -2.20 43.30 22.71
C VAL A 35 -3.38 44.00 23.40
N THR A 36 -3.82 43.50 24.55
CA THR A 36 -4.98 44.05 25.28
C THR A 36 -4.68 45.40 25.96
N LEU A 37 -3.51 45.55 26.57
CA LEU A 37 -3.10 46.74 27.33
C LEU A 37 -2.29 47.76 26.50
N GLY A 38 -1.85 47.37 25.30
CA GLY A 38 -1.08 48.22 24.38
C GLY A 38 0.34 48.56 24.85
N ASN A 39 0.82 48.03 25.98
CA ASN A 39 2.13 48.35 26.53
C ASN A 39 2.74 47.18 27.33
N PRO A 40 3.91 46.64 26.92
CA PRO A 40 4.54 45.49 27.57
C PRO A 40 5.07 45.77 28.98
N VAL A 41 5.53 46.99 29.26
CA VAL A 41 6.02 47.37 30.59
C VAL A 41 4.87 47.43 31.59
N LYS A 42 3.72 47.98 31.18
CA LYS A 42 2.50 47.99 32.01
C LYS A 42 2.02 46.57 32.33
N VAL A 43 2.08 45.66 31.37
CA VAL A 43 1.73 44.24 31.58
C VAL A 43 2.63 43.64 32.65
N PHE A 44 3.95 43.80 32.54
CA PHE A 44 4.90 43.27 33.51
C PHE A 44 4.67 43.82 34.92
N GLN A 45 4.54 45.15 35.06
CA GLN A 45 4.27 45.80 36.34
C GLN A 45 2.94 45.33 36.96
N THR A 46 1.92 45.07 36.14
CA THR A 46 0.61 44.59 36.61
C THR A 46 0.66 43.12 37.04
N ILE A 47 1.43 42.27 36.36
CA ILE A 47 1.54 40.83 36.67
C ILE A 47 2.17 40.59 38.05
N VAL A 48 3.06 41.47 38.51
CA VAL A 48 3.74 41.32 39.81
C VAL A 48 2.80 41.60 41.00
N ILE A 49 1.69 42.31 40.78
CA ILE A 49 0.74 42.66 41.85
C ILE A 49 -0.17 41.45 42.15
N LEU A 50 -0.19 40.99 43.42
CA LEU A 50 -0.77 39.71 43.84
C LEU A 50 -2.21 39.42 43.33
N PRO A 51 -3.21 40.32 43.45
CA PRO A 51 -4.55 40.05 42.93
C PRO A 51 -4.55 39.79 41.43
N TYR A 52 -3.80 40.59 40.66
CA TYR A 52 -3.69 40.41 39.23
C TYR A 52 -2.93 39.12 38.86
N ALA A 53 -1.85 38.80 39.57
CA ALA A 53 -1.11 37.54 39.43
C ALA A 53 -2.01 36.31 39.62
N LEU A 54 -2.86 36.32 40.65
CA LEU A 54 -3.83 35.26 40.91
C LEU A 54 -4.80 35.11 39.75
N LYS A 55 -5.38 36.21 39.26
CA LYS A 55 -6.24 36.19 38.07
C LYS A 55 -5.51 35.57 36.87
N TYR A 56 -4.23 35.89 36.64
CA TYR A 56 -3.45 35.32 35.53
C TYR A 56 -3.20 33.83 35.67
N SER A 57 -2.90 33.37 36.87
CA SER A 57 -2.69 31.95 37.11
C SER A 57 -3.92 31.11 36.72
N PHE A 58 -5.13 31.62 36.98
CA PHE A 58 -6.36 30.95 36.57
C PHE A 58 -6.51 30.85 35.04
N TYR A 59 -6.19 31.93 34.31
CA TYR A 59 -6.17 31.89 32.84
C TYR A 59 -5.20 30.80 32.33
N VAL A 60 -3.96 30.83 32.80
CA VAL A 60 -2.91 29.89 32.37
C VAL A 60 -3.31 28.45 32.68
N ILE A 61 -3.73 28.18 33.91
CA ILE A 61 -4.03 26.82 34.38
C ILE A 61 -5.25 26.25 33.65
N PHE A 62 -6.38 26.95 33.63
CA PHE A 62 -7.63 26.39 33.10
C PHE A 62 -7.65 26.34 31.56
N GLN A 63 -7.00 27.29 30.87
CA GLN A 63 -6.83 27.18 29.42
C GLN A 63 -5.86 26.05 29.04
N ALA A 64 -4.77 25.87 29.79
CA ALA A 64 -3.86 24.75 29.57
C ALA A 64 -4.56 23.40 29.78
N LEU A 65 -5.31 23.26 30.86
CA LEU A 65 -6.11 22.06 31.13
C LEU A 65 -7.12 21.80 30.01
N ALA A 66 -7.88 22.81 29.57
CA ALA A 66 -8.85 22.66 28.49
C ALA A 66 -8.19 22.24 27.17
N VAL A 67 -7.08 22.87 26.79
CA VAL A 67 -6.32 22.52 25.58
C VAL A 67 -5.79 21.10 25.66
N TYR A 68 -5.13 20.72 26.75
CA TYR A 68 -4.55 19.37 26.85
C TYR A 68 -5.60 18.29 26.97
N PHE A 69 -6.70 18.54 27.68
CA PHE A 69 -7.83 17.62 27.72
C PHE A 69 -8.43 17.43 26.33
N ASN A 70 -8.60 18.51 25.57
CA ASN A 70 -9.05 18.40 24.18
C ASN A 70 -8.08 17.57 23.33
N LEU A 71 -6.79 17.92 23.34
CA LEU A 71 -5.77 17.32 22.45
C LEU A 71 -5.44 15.87 22.78
N TYR A 72 -5.43 15.49 24.07
CA TYR A 72 -4.99 14.15 24.50
C TYR A 72 -6.14 13.21 24.87
N TYR A 73 -7.35 13.73 25.15
CA TYR A 73 -8.50 12.89 25.52
C TYR A 73 -9.66 13.00 24.53
N LEU A 74 -10.20 14.21 24.28
CA LEU A 74 -11.39 14.34 23.44
C LEU A 74 -11.11 14.01 21.97
N LEU A 75 -10.00 14.52 21.44
CA LEU A 75 -9.58 14.33 20.05
C LEU A 75 -9.42 12.84 19.68
N PRO A 76 -8.57 12.04 20.37
CA PRO A 76 -8.40 10.62 20.02
C PRO A 76 -9.61 9.75 20.36
N ARG A 77 -10.39 10.10 21.39
CA ARG A 77 -11.51 9.26 21.83
C ARG A 77 -12.76 9.44 20.97
N TYR A 78 -13.00 10.65 20.47
CA TYR A 78 -14.23 10.99 19.76
C TYR A 78 -13.99 11.39 18.30
N LEU A 79 -13.13 12.38 18.04
CA LEU A 79 -12.95 12.90 16.67
C LEU A 79 -12.27 11.88 15.76
N GLU A 80 -11.19 11.24 16.21
CA GLU A 80 -10.48 10.21 15.43
C GLU A 80 -11.32 8.93 15.23
N LYS A 81 -12.35 8.71 16.07
CA LYS A 81 -13.31 7.59 15.94
C LYS A 81 -14.59 7.97 15.20
N ASN A 82 -14.59 9.11 14.49
CA ASN A 82 -15.72 9.64 13.74
C ASN A 82 -17.01 9.91 14.58
N ARG A 83 -16.87 10.11 15.89
CA ARG A 83 -17.97 10.45 16.81
C ARG A 83 -18.07 11.98 16.99
N VAL A 84 -18.37 12.67 15.89
CA VAL A 84 -18.30 14.15 15.80
C VAL A 84 -19.29 14.85 16.73
N THR A 85 -20.53 14.35 16.85
CA THR A 85 -21.56 14.96 17.71
C THR A 85 -21.15 14.94 19.19
N SER A 86 -20.71 13.79 19.69
CA SER A 86 -20.19 13.65 21.05
C SER A 86 -18.96 14.53 21.29
N TYR A 87 -18.06 14.63 20.31
CA TYR A 87 -16.89 15.50 20.40
C TYR A 87 -17.29 16.97 20.59
N ILE A 88 -18.22 17.48 19.77
CA ILE A 88 -18.69 18.87 19.86
C ILE A 88 -19.32 19.14 21.22
N ILE A 89 -20.19 18.25 21.71
CA ILE A 89 -20.84 18.40 23.03
C ILE A 89 -19.80 18.48 24.14
N TYR A 90 -18.87 17.53 24.21
CA TYR A 90 -17.86 17.51 25.27
C TYR A 90 -16.85 18.66 25.16
N LEU A 91 -16.53 19.09 23.94
CA LEU A 91 -15.68 20.26 23.72
C LEU A 91 -16.35 21.53 24.25
N THR A 92 -17.63 21.74 23.91
CA THR A 92 -18.40 22.89 24.41
C THR A 92 -18.50 22.86 25.93
N LEU A 93 -18.79 21.70 26.54
CA LEU A 93 -18.80 21.55 28.00
C LEU A 93 -17.42 21.89 28.60
N THR A 94 -16.33 21.39 28.01
CA THR A 94 -14.96 21.67 28.47
C THR A 94 -14.65 23.17 28.43
N VAL A 95 -14.99 23.85 27.34
CA VAL A 95 -14.79 25.30 27.17
C VAL A 95 -15.61 26.08 28.19
N LEU A 96 -16.88 25.73 28.39
CA LEU A 96 -17.76 26.38 29.38
C LEU A 96 -17.24 26.18 30.81
N CYS A 97 -16.87 24.95 31.19
CA CYS A 97 -16.30 24.66 32.51
C CYS A 97 -15.01 25.44 32.77
N ALA A 98 -14.06 25.43 31.83
CA ALA A 98 -12.82 26.19 31.94
C ALA A 98 -13.09 27.70 32.06
N THR A 99 -14.03 28.22 31.28
CA THR A 99 -14.42 29.63 31.32
C THR A 99 -15.02 30.01 32.67
N LEU A 100 -15.89 29.18 33.25
CA LEU A 100 -16.47 29.41 34.58
C LEU A 100 -15.40 29.40 35.68
N CYS A 101 -14.43 28.48 35.61
CA CYS A 101 -13.30 28.46 36.53
C CYS A 101 -12.47 29.76 36.44
N ILE A 102 -12.21 30.25 35.22
CA ILE A 102 -11.50 31.52 34.99
C ILE A 102 -12.28 32.70 35.59
N VAL A 103 -13.60 32.75 35.40
CA VAL A 103 -14.47 33.77 36.03
C VAL A 103 -14.39 33.67 37.55
N GLY A 104 -14.39 32.46 38.13
CA GLY A 104 -14.14 32.25 39.56
C GLY A 104 -12.80 32.85 40.03
N GLY A 105 -11.77 32.82 39.19
CA GLY A 105 -10.49 33.49 39.42
C GLY A 105 -10.59 35.01 39.58
N TYR A 106 -11.53 35.68 38.90
CA TYR A 106 -11.80 37.12 39.10
C TYR A 106 -12.39 37.40 40.49
N TYR A 107 -13.34 36.56 40.93
CA TYR A 107 -13.95 36.68 42.26
C TYR A 107 -12.92 36.39 43.36
N PHE A 108 -12.14 35.33 43.20
CA PHE A 108 -11.09 34.96 44.15
C PHE A 108 -10.00 36.04 44.25
N SER A 109 -9.56 36.57 43.11
CA SER A 109 -8.62 37.69 43.04
C SER A 109 -9.15 38.94 43.74
N ALA A 110 -10.42 39.30 43.51
CA ALA A 110 -11.05 40.46 44.14
C ALA A 110 -11.17 40.31 45.66
N TYR A 111 -11.57 39.12 46.12
CA TYR A 111 -11.63 38.78 47.54
C TYR A 111 -10.27 38.92 48.23
N ILE A 112 -9.20 38.35 47.66
CA ILE A 112 -7.84 38.50 48.20
C ILE A 112 -7.36 39.96 48.16
N GLY A 113 -7.77 40.72 47.15
CA GLY A 113 -7.46 42.14 47.03
C GLY A 113 -8.26 43.05 47.96
N GLY A 114 -9.21 42.52 48.73
CA GLY A 114 -10.07 43.29 49.64
C GLY A 114 -10.96 44.32 48.93
N LYS A 115 -11.23 44.13 47.64
CA LYS A 115 -11.96 45.07 46.78
C LYS A 115 -13.08 44.37 46.04
N THR A 116 -14.06 45.13 45.57
CA THR A 116 -15.07 44.57 44.66
C THR A 116 -14.48 44.31 43.27
N ILE A 117 -15.07 43.39 42.49
CA ILE A 117 -14.67 43.18 41.08
C ILE A 117 -14.78 44.47 40.27
N ALA A 118 -15.81 45.28 40.55
CA ALA A 118 -16.01 46.56 39.90
C ALA A 118 -14.85 47.54 40.18
N GLU A 119 -14.36 47.60 41.43
CA GLU A 119 -13.22 48.45 41.82
C GLU A 119 -11.89 47.98 41.20
N LEU A 120 -11.68 46.66 41.09
CA LEU A 120 -10.42 46.10 40.59
C LEU A 120 -10.36 46.00 39.06
N PHE A 121 -11.49 45.72 38.41
CA PHE A 121 -11.52 45.35 36.99
C PHE A 121 -12.51 46.19 36.17
N GLY A 122 -13.19 47.17 36.77
CA GLY A 122 -14.06 48.14 36.09
C GLY A 122 -15.36 47.56 35.52
N LYS A 123 -15.64 46.26 35.72
CA LYS A 123 -16.85 45.56 35.23
C LYS A 123 -17.56 44.88 36.41
N SER A 124 -18.82 45.21 36.66
CA SER A 124 -19.55 44.69 37.84
C SER A 124 -20.27 43.35 37.63
N ALA A 125 -20.52 42.95 36.37
CA ALA A 125 -21.34 41.77 36.09
C ALA A 125 -20.52 40.54 35.69
N CYS A 126 -20.81 39.39 36.35
CA CYS A 126 -20.31 38.06 36.00
C CYS A 126 -20.41 37.78 34.49
N PHE A 127 -21.57 38.12 33.91
CA PHE A 127 -21.88 37.92 32.51
C PHE A 127 -20.94 38.69 31.57
N ASN A 128 -20.59 39.94 31.91
CA ASN A 128 -19.71 40.77 31.09
C ASN A 128 -18.26 40.27 31.11
N THR A 129 -17.81 39.72 32.24
CA THR A 129 -16.48 39.10 32.35
C THR A 129 -16.42 37.77 31.60
N PHE A 130 -17.49 36.97 31.70
CA PHE A 130 -17.64 35.70 30.99
C PHE A 130 -17.61 35.91 29.48
N LEU A 131 -18.54 36.72 28.94
CA LEU A 131 -18.75 36.86 27.51
C LEU A 131 -17.70 37.77 26.84
N GLY A 132 -17.24 38.80 27.54
CA GLY A 132 -16.32 39.79 26.97
C GLY A 132 -14.84 39.41 27.01
N ASN A 133 -14.43 38.55 27.95
CA ASN A 133 -13.00 38.26 28.17
C ASN A 133 -12.71 36.76 28.25
N ALA A 134 -13.33 36.05 29.20
CA ALA A 134 -12.95 34.68 29.53
C ALA A 134 -13.31 33.68 28.43
N LEU A 135 -14.51 33.79 27.85
CA LEU A 135 -14.96 32.88 26.79
C LEU A 135 -14.17 33.07 25.48
N PRO A 136 -14.02 34.29 24.92
CA PRO A 136 -13.29 34.48 23.66
C PRO A 136 -11.83 34.02 23.74
N SER A 137 -11.15 34.30 24.85
CA SER A 137 -9.75 33.89 25.06
C SER A 137 -9.58 32.38 25.21
N THR A 138 -10.52 31.70 25.89
CA THR A 138 -10.53 30.23 26.03
C THR A 138 -10.78 29.56 24.69
N VAL A 139 -11.75 30.06 23.91
CA VAL A 139 -12.02 29.61 22.54
C VAL A 139 -10.78 29.81 21.66
N ALA A 140 -10.14 30.98 21.71
CA ALA A 140 -8.92 31.27 20.94
C ALA A 140 -7.77 30.31 21.29
N SER A 141 -7.56 30.01 22.58
CA SER A 141 -6.52 29.08 23.04
C SER A 141 -6.76 27.65 22.55
N VAL A 142 -7.99 27.16 22.70
CA VAL A 142 -8.40 25.82 22.24
C VAL A 142 -8.28 25.70 20.73
N THR A 143 -8.69 26.75 20.01
CA THR A 143 -8.60 26.81 18.55
C THR A 143 -7.15 26.79 18.09
N LEU A 144 -6.28 27.59 18.69
CA LEU A 144 -4.86 27.62 18.36
C LEU A 144 -4.20 26.26 18.59
N GLY A 145 -4.42 25.65 19.76
CA GLY A 145 -3.88 24.31 20.08
C GLY A 145 -4.38 23.24 19.10
N MET A 146 -5.66 23.30 18.74
CA MET A 146 -6.28 22.40 17.76
C MET A 146 -5.67 22.59 16.37
N SER A 147 -5.56 23.83 15.89
CA SER A 147 -4.98 24.15 14.58
C SER A 147 -3.54 23.65 14.44
N ILE A 148 -2.71 23.85 15.47
CA ILE A 148 -1.32 23.33 15.46
C ILE A 148 -1.31 21.79 15.37
N LYS A 149 -2.16 21.12 16.15
CA LYS A 149 -2.24 19.64 16.17
C LYS A 149 -2.75 19.08 14.84
N LEU A 150 -3.81 19.66 14.28
CA LEU A 150 -4.40 19.24 13.02
C LEU A 150 -3.43 19.46 11.85
N THR A 151 -2.78 20.62 11.78
CA THR A 151 -1.77 20.90 10.74
C THR A 151 -0.61 19.91 10.83
N LYS A 152 -0.12 19.61 12.03
CA LYS A 152 0.95 18.61 12.22
C LYS A 152 0.50 17.22 11.76
N ASN A 153 -0.68 16.76 12.17
CA ASN A 153 -1.22 15.47 11.77
C ASN A 153 -1.44 15.41 10.24
N TRP A 154 -1.90 16.50 9.62
CA TRP A 154 -2.09 16.60 8.17
C TRP A 154 -0.76 16.48 7.41
N ILE A 155 0.27 17.21 7.82
CA ILE A 155 1.61 17.11 7.20
C ILE A 155 2.15 15.68 7.31
N GLN A 156 2.06 15.05 8.48
CA GLN A 156 2.52 13.67 8.69
C GLN A 156 1.75 12.67 7.83
N THR A 157 0.43 12.83 7.73
CA THR A 157 -0.43 11.97 6.92
C THR A 157 -0.10 12.12 5.43
N ARG A 158 0.11 13.36 4.97
CA ARG A 158 0.49 13.67 3.58
C ARG A 158 1.84 13.05 3.22
N GLN A 159 2.85 13.17 4.09
CA GLN A 159 4.15 12.53 3.88
C GLN A 159 4.04 11.01 3.81
N ARG A 160 3.24 10.41 4.69
CA ARG A 160 3.00 8.96 4.68
C ARG A 160 2.30 8.51 3.39
N GLN A 161 1.32 9.28 2.91
CA GLN A 161 0.65 9.00 1.64
C GLN A 161 1.63 9.06 0.45
N GLN A 162 2.47 10.08 0.38
CA GLN A 162 3.49 10.20 -0.66
C GLN A 162 4.49 9.04 -0.65
N LEU A 163 4.88 8.57 0.54
CA LEU A 163 5.76 7.41 0.68
C LEU A 163 5.08 6.14 0.15
N LEU A 164 3.82 5.90 0.55
CA LEU A 164 3.05 4.73 0.09
C LEU A 164 2.82 4.75 -1.42
N GLU A 165 2.56 5.92 -2.01
CA GLU A 165 2.41 6.09 -3.45
C GLU A 165 3.72 5.78 -4.19
N LYS A 166 4.86 6.25 -3.65
CA LYS A 166 6.17 5.93 -4.19
C LYS A 166 6.48 4.44 -4.11
N GLU A 167 6.24 3.79 -2.97
CA GLU A 167 6.43 2.35 -2.79
C GLU A 167 5.54 1.54 -3.74
N LYS A 168 4.30 1.98 -3.96
CA LYS A 168 3.39 1.39 -4.95
C LYS A 168 3.97 1.49 -6.36
N LEU A 169 4.41 2.67 -6.79
CA LEU A 169 5.01 2.89 -8.11
C LEU A 169 6.30 2.06 -8.29
N GLU A 170 7.17 1.99 -7.28
CA GLU A 170 8.37 1.16 -7.34
C GLU A 170 8.02 -0.33 -7.47
N THR A 171 6.95 -0.78 -6.79
CA THR A 171 6.44 -2.15 -6.88
C THR A 171 5.85 -2.44 -8.26
N GLU A 172 5.04 -1.54 -8.81
CA GLU A 172 4.48 -1.65 -10.15
C GLU A 172 5.59 -1.64 -11.21
N LEU A 173 6.57 -0.75 -11.09
CA LEU A 173 7.75 -0.74 -11.97
C LEU A 173 8.58 -2.02 -11.87
N LYS A 174 8.77 -2.56 -10.66
CA LYS A 174 9.46 -3.84 -10.47
C LYS A 174 8.68 -5.00 -11.08
N PHE A 175 7.36 -5.00 -10.92
CA PHE A 175 6.46 -5.98 -11.56
C PHE A 175 6.58 -5.91 -13.08
N LEU A 176 6.48 -4.71 -13.67
CA LEU A 176 6.64 -4.49 -15.12
C LEU A 176 8.02 -4.92 -15.62
N LYS A 177 9.10 -4.58 -14.90
CA LYS A 177 10.46 -5.02 -15.26
C LYS A 177 10.62 -6.54 -15.23
N ASN A 178 10.00 -7.19 -14.24
CA ASN A 178 10.07 -8.64 -14.08
C ASN A 178 9.18 -9.40 -15.08
N GLN A 179 8.28 -8.73 -15.80
CA GLN A 179 7.56 -9.40 -16.88
C GLN A 179 8.51 -9.88 -17.98
N PHE A 180 9.70 -9.27 -18.15
CA PHE A 180 10.72 -9.74 -19.09
C PHE A 180 11.70 -10.68 -18.41
N ASN A 181 11.97 -11.85 -19.02
CA ASN A 181 13.13 -12.66 -18.69
C ASN A 181 14.32 -12.18 -19.56
N PRO A 182 15.20 -11.28 -19.07
CA PRO A 182 16.29 -10.74 -19.87
C PRO A 182 17.24 -11.84 -20.37
N HIS A 183 17.39 -12.93 -19.61
CA HIS A 183 18.21 -14.05 -20.00
C HIS A 183 17.62 -14.81 -21.20
N PHE A 184 16.30 -15.03 -21.24
CA PHE A 184 15.63 -15.58 -22.41
C PHE A 184 15.85 -14.68 -23.64
N LEU A 185 15.62 -13.38 -23.49
CA LEU A 185 15.81 -12.37 -24.54
C LEU A 185 17.21 -12.44 -25.18
N PHE A 186 18.28 -12.35 -24.37
CA PHE A 186 19.65 -12.37 -24.90
C PHE A 186 19.98 -13.71 -25.58
N ASN A 187 19.55 -14.83 -25.01
CA ASN A 187 19.85 -16.15 -25.56
C ASN A 187 19.11 -16.42 -26.86
N THR A 188 17.86 -15.97 -26.98
CA THR A 188 17.08 -16.11 -28.20
C THR A 188 17.69 -15.28 -29.32
N ILE A 189 18.13 -14.04 -29.05
CA ILE A 189 18.85 -13.21 -30.02
C ILE A 189 20.15 -13.90 -30.47
N ASN A 190 20.94 -14.44 -29.54
CA ASN A 190 22.19 -15.15 -29.88
C ASN A 190 21.95 -16.39 -30.75
N SER A 191 20.88 -17.14 -30.47
CA SER A 191 20.51 -18.33 -31.23
C SER A 191 20.10 -17.95 -32.66
N ILE A 192 19.29 -16.89 -32.81
CA ILE A 192 18.91 -16.34 -34.11
C ILE A 192 20.14 -15.84 -34.86
N PHE A 193 21.06 -15.13 -34.20
CA PHE A 193 22.30 -14.65 -34.81
C PHE A 193 23.17 -15.79 -35.37
N PHE A 194 23.27 -16.91 -34.65
CA PHE A 194 23.94 -18.10 -35.15
C PHE A 194 23.20 -18.71 -36.35
N LEU A 195 21.86 -18.76 -36.31
CA LEU A 195 21.04 -19.27 -37.42
C LEU A 195 21.17 -18.41 -38.68
N ILE A 196 21.35 -17.09 -38.58
CA ILE A 196 21.55 -16.22 -39.76
C ILE A 196 22.68 -16.75 -40.65
N HIS A 197 23.74 -17.29 -40.05
CA HIS A 197 24.89 -17.82 -40.78
C HIS A 197 24.70 -19.29 -41.21
N LYS A 198 23.97 -20.10 -40.43
CA LYS A 198 23.83 -21.55 -40.65
C LYS A 198 22.61 -21.94 -41.50
N ASN A 199 21.47 -21.27 -41.28
CA ASN A 199 20.21 -21.49 -41.99
C ASN A 199 19.36 -20.19 -41.98
N PRO A 200 19.54 -19.30 -42.98
CA PRO A 200 18.87 -17.99 -43.02
C PRO A 200 17.34 -18.06 -43.01
N ASN A 201 16.74 -19.08 -43.66
CA ASN A 201 15.29 -19.24 -43.68
C ASN A 201 14.75 -19.54 -42.27
N MET A 202 15.38 -20.49 -41.57
CA MET A 202 15.03 -20.80 -40.18
C MET A 202 15.27 -19.60 -39.25
N ALA A 203 16.29 -18.78 -39.50
CA ALA A 203 16.54 -17.56 -38.75
C ALA A 203 15.40 -16.53 -38.93
N SER A 204 14.92 -16.35 -40.16
CA SER A 204 13.80 -15.45 -40.48
C SER A 204 12.51 -15.89 -39.78
N ASP A 205 12.17 -17.18 -39.85
CA ASP A 205 10.99 -17.74 -39.18
C ASP A 205 11.09 -17.60 -37.66
N SER A 206 12.26 -17.86 -37.09
CA SER A 206 12.53 -17.70 -35.65
C SER A 206 12.42 -16.25 -35.20
N LEU A 207 12.89 -15.30 -36.00
CA LEU A 207 12.79 -13.87 -35.71
C LEU A 207 11.34 -13.40 -35.75
N ALA A 208 10.53 -13.91 -36.68
CA ALA A 208 9.10 -13.63 -36.73
C ALA A 208 8.38 -14.12 -35.46
N LYS A 209 8.58 -15.39 -35.07
CA LYS A 209 8.03 -15.98 -33.84
C LYS A 209 8.48 -15.21 -32.59
N PHE A 210 9.76 -14.83 -32.52
CA PHE A 210 10.29 -14.05 -31.41
C PHE A 210 9.65 -12.65 -31.32
N SER A 211 9.43 -11.99 -32.46
CA SER A 211 8.77 -10.69 -32.52
C SER A 211 7.29 -10.78 -32.11
N GLU A 212 6.62 -11.88 -32.41
CA GLU A 212 5.25 -12.16 -31.98
C GLU A 212 5.17 -12.37 -30.47
N LEU A 213 6.06 -13.19 -29.89
CA LEU A 213 6.14 -13.36 -28.42
C LEU A 213 6.34 -12.03 -27.69
N LEU A 214 7.25 -11.18 -28.18
CA LEU A 214 7.51 -9.88 -27.56
C LEU A 214 6.30 -8.95 -27.64
N ARG A 215 5.63 -8.91 -28.80
CA ARG A 215 4.43 -8.10 -28.99
C ARG A 215 3.32 -8.54 -28.04
N TYR A 216 3.11 -9.85 -27.92
CA TYR A 216 2.11 -10.42 -27.03
C TYR A 216 2.36 -10.02 -25.57
N GLN A 217 3.61 -10.16 -25.11
CA GLN A 217 4.03 -9.83 -23.76
C GLN A 217 3.93 -8.33 -23.44
N LEU A 218 4.15 -7.46 -24.44
CA LEU A 218 4.11 -6.00 -24.28
C LEU A 218 2.69 -5.42 -24.30
N TYR A 219 1.82 -5.94 -25.16
CA TYR A 219 0.56 -5.28 -25.49
C TYR A 219 -0.68 -6.09 -25.10
N GLU A 220 -0.62 -7.42 -25.16
CA GLU A 220 -1.82 -8.27 -25.07
C GLU A 220 -2.01 -8.96 -23.71
N CYS A 221 -0.99 -8.94 -22.84
CA CYS A 221 -1.02 -9.57 -21.51
C CYS A 221 -1.43 -8.62 -20.37
N ASN A 222 -1.84 -7.39 -20.68
CA ASN A 222 -2.24 -6.41 -19.67
C ASN A 222 -3.66 -6.64 -19.13
N ASP A 223 -4.46 -7.49 -19.79
CA ASP A 223 -5.79 -7.87 -19.34
C ASP A 223 -5.74 -8.93 -18.24
N GLN A 224 -6.72 -8.90 -17.34
CA GLN A 224 -6.84 -9.89 -16.26
C GLN A 224 -7.04 -11.33 -16.80
N LEU A 225 -7.67 -11.46 -17.97
CA LEU A 225 -7.95 -12.71 -18.65
C LEU A 225 -7.80 -12.54 -20.17
N ILE A 226 -7.12 -13.49 -20.80
CA ILE A 226 -6.89 -13.61 -22.25
C ILE A 226 -7.68 -14.81 -22.80
N SER A 227 -7.88 -14.92 -24.11
CA SER A 227 -8.44 -16.15 -24.69
C SER A 227 -7.46 -17.32 -24.55
N LEU A 228 -7.98 -18.53 -24.35
CA LEU A 228 -7.16 -19.73 -24.24
C LEU A 228 -6.31 -19.96 -25.51
N ASP A 229 -6.89 -19.71 -26.70
CA ASP A 229 -6.17 -19.76 -27.98
C ASP A 229 -4.88 -18.94 -27.96
N LYS A 230 -4.93 -17.73 -27.37
CA LYS A 230 -3.77 -16.84 -27.32
C LYS A 230 -2.69 -17.36 -26.38
N GLU A 231 -3.05 -17.90 -25.22
CA GLU A 231 -2.09 -18.55 -24.31
C GLU A 231 -1.42 -19.74 -25.01
N ILE A 232 -2.18 -20.55 -25.76
CA ILE A 232 -1.67 -21.72 -26.47
C ILE A 232 -0.76 -21.33 -27.63
N SER A 233 -1.15 -20.38 -28.48
CA SER A 233 -0.27 -19.88 -29.55
C SER A 233 1.02 -19.28 -28.99
N TYR A 234 0.95 -18.63 -27.83
CA TYR A 234 2.13 -18.15 -27.12
C TYR A 234 3.02 -19.30 -26.65
N LEU A 235 2.45 -20.35 -26.05
CA LEU A 235 3.16 -21.56 -25.64
C LEU A 235 3.86 -22.25 -26.83
N GLU A 236 3.16 -22.42 -27.95
CA GLU A 236 3.70 -23.03 -29.18
C GLU A 236 4.92 -22.26 -29.70
N ASN A 237 4.78 -20.94 -29.83
CA ASN A 237 5.87 -20.07 -30.27
C ASN A 237 7.06 -20.13 -29.32
N PHE A 238 6.83 -20.16 -28.01
CA PHE A 238 7.90 -20.29 -27.02
C PHE A 238 8.62 -21.64 -27.13
N ILE A 239 7.86 -22.74 -27.17
CA ILE A 239 8.38 -24.10 -27.31
C ILE A 239 9.26 -24.22 -28.55
N GLU A 240 8.81 -23.68 -29.67
CA GLU A 240 9.55 -23.71 -30.93
C GLU A 240 10.88 -22.97 -30.84
N LEU A 241 10.93 -21.81 -30.16
CA LEU A 241 12.19 -21.10 -29.94
C LEU A 241 13.11 -21.82 -28.95
N GLU A 242 12.57 -22.42 -27.89
CA GLU A 242 13.34 -23.22 -26.94
C GLU A 242 13.93 -24.47 -27.58
N LYS A 243 13.22 -25.14 -28.49
CA LYS A 243 13.75 -26.26 -29.29
C LYS A 243 15.01 -25.89 -30.06
N LEU A 244 15.09 -24.67 -30.60
CA LEU A 244 16.28 -24.20 -31.34
C LEU A 244 17.50 -24.04 -30.43
N ARG A 245 17.27 -23.77 -29.14
CA ARG A 245 18.32 -23.53 -28.15
C ARG A 245 18.83 -24.84 -27.52
N GLN A 246 17.98 -25.85 -27.43
CA GLN A 246 18.33 -27.12 -26.80
C GLN A 246 19.16 -28.00 -27.74
N ASN A 247 20.11 -28.75 -27.17
CA ASN A 247 20.94 -29.67 -27.94
C ASN A 247 20.11 -30.84 -28.50
N THR A 248 20.62 -31.51 -29.53
CA THR A 248 19.97 -32.60 -30.28
C THR A 248 19.57 -33.85 -29.45
N ASN A 249 19.91 -33.90 -28.17
CA ASN A 249 19.74 -35.07 -27.29
C ASN A 249 18.55 -34.94 -26.31
N MET A 250 17.59 -34.06 -26.61
CA MET A 250 16.36 -33.86 -25.84
C MET A 250 15.12 -34.22 -26.68
N GLN A 251 14.27 -35.08 -26.16
CA GLN A 251 12.98 -35.44 -26.76
C GLN A 251 11.88 -34.53 -26.20
N LEU A 252 11.09 -33.92 -27.06
CA LEU A 252 9.94 -33.12 -26.65
C LEU A 252 8.66 -33.71 -27.26
N THR A 253 7.70 -33.99 -26.40
CA THR A 253 6.31 -34.30 -26.78
C THR A 253 5.43 -33.14 -26.38
N PHE A 254 4.66 -32.62 -27.34
CA PHE A 254 3.69 -31.55 -27.13
C PHE A 254 2.40 -31.95 -27.82
N ASP A 255 1.44 -32.41 -27.02
CA ASP A 255 0.15 -32.88 -27.50
C ASP A 255 -0.96 -31.94 -27.01
N ILE A 256 -1.75 -31.42 -27.94
CA ILE A 256 -2.96 -30.67 -27.65
C ILE A 256 -4.12 -31.47 -28.20
N GLU A 257 -5.04 -31.90 -27.34
CA GLU A 257 -6.27 -32.51 -27.83
C GLU A 257 -7.20 -31.44 -28.42
N PRO A 258 -7.81 -31.70 -29.60
CA PRO A 258 -8.67 -30.73 -30.26
C PRO A 258 -9.95 -30.51 -29.46
N GLY A 259 -10.06 -29.34 -28.82
CA GLY A 259 -11.26 -28.84 -28.17
C GLY A 259 -11.67 -27.47 -28.73
N TYR A 260 -12.93 -27.06 -28.52
CA TYR A 260 -13.42 -25.75 -28.96
C TYR A 260 -12.97 -24.65 -27.99
N MET A 261 -11.82 -24.02 -28.26
CA MET A 261 -11.10 -23.15 -27.30
C MET A 261 -11.46 -21.65 -27.39
N ALA A 262 -12.06 -21.21 -28.50
CA ALA A 262 -12.22 -19.80 -28.84
C ALA A 262 -13.05 -18.95 -27.88
N HIS A 263 -13.90 -19.59 -27.07
CA HIS A 263 -14.79 -18.92 -26.13
C HIS A 263 -14.27 -18.94 -24.68
N LEU A 264 -13.18 -19.64 -24.38
CA LEU A 264 -12.67 -19.79 -23.02
C LEU A 264 -11.57 -18.77 -22.72
N LYS A 265 -11.52 -18.32 -21.47
CA LYS A 265 -10.52 -17.37 -20.99
C LYS A 265 -9.67 -17.91 -19.85
N ILE A 266 -8.39 -17.56 -19.87
CA ILE A 266 -7.39 -17.93 -18.87
C ILE A 266 -6.58 -16.71 -18.42
N ALA A 267 -6.06 -16.72 -17.20
CA ALA A 267 -5.10 -15.73 -16.75
C ALA A 267 -3.77 -15.90 -17.52
N PRO A 268 -3.16 -14.83 -18.04
CA PRO A 268 -1.99 -14.94 -18.90
C PRO A 268 -0.78 -15.53 -18.17
N PHE A 269 0.03 -16.33 -18.86
CA PHE A 269 1.29 -16.92 -18.41
C PHE A 269 1.21 -17.99 -17.31
N ILE A 270 0.02 -18.49 -16.97
CA ILE A 270 -0.11 -19.57 -15.98
C ILE A 270 0.55 -20.85 -16.51
N LEU A 271 0.19 -21.27 -17.73
CA LEU A 271 0.71 -22.50 -18.32
C LEU A 271 2.19 -22.32 -18.67
N MET A 272 2.52 -21.14 -19.21
CA MET A 272 3.86 -20.75 -19.61
C MET A 272 4.89 -20.91 -18.49
N THR A 273 4.54 -20.55 -17.25
CA THR A 273 5.48 -20.63 -16.13
C THR A 273 5.91 -22.08 -15.83
N PHE A 274 5.02 -23.05 -16.03
CA PHE A 274 5.36 -24.47 -15.84
C PHE A 274 6.21 -25.00 -17.01
N VAL A 275 5.90 -24.59 -18.24
CA VAL A 275 6.70 -24.95 -19.43
C VAL A 275 8.10 -24.35 -19.34
N GLU A 276 8.25 -23.08 -18.95
CA GLU A 276 9.54 -22.44 -18.73
C GLU A 276 10.37 -23.20 -17.67
N ASN A 277 9.73 -23.61 -16.57
CA ASN A 277 10.39 -24.42 -15.54
C ASN A 277 10.86 -25.77 -16.11
N ALA A 278 10.07 -26.44 -16.94
CA ALA A 278 10.46 -27.70 -17.55
C ALA A 278 11.70 -27.55 -18.44
N PHE A 279 11.76 -26.54 -19.31
CA PHE A 279 12.94 -26.27 -20.15
C PHE A 279 14.18 -25.83 -19.35
N LYS A 280 13.97 -25.14 -18.23
CA LYS A 280 15.05 -24.68 -17.34
C LYS A 280 15.68 -25.84 -16.56
N HIS A 281 14.86 -26.81 -16.16
CA HIS A 281 15.26 -27.88 -15.23
C HIS A 281 15.39 -29.26 -15.89
N VAL A 282 15.13 -29.37 -17.19
CA VAL A 282 15.39 -30.61 -17.94
C VAL A 282 16.84 -31.05 -17.78
N SER A 283 17.03 -32.35 -17.54
CA SER A 283 18.35 -32.95 -17.39
C SER A 283 19.22 -32.75 -18.64
N ARG A 284 20.54 -32.86 -18.47
CA ARG A 284 21.54 -32.78 -19.54
C ARG A 284 22.47 -34.00 -19.53
N HIS A 285 21.89 -35.18 -19.37
CA HIS A 285 22.62 -36.43 -19.37
C HIS A 285 23.14 -36.76 -20.78
N ASN A 286 24.36 -37.28 -20.85
CA ASN A 286 24.90 -37.84 -22.09
C ASN A 286 24.50 -39.31 -22.27
N ASP A 287 24.33 -40.04 -21.16
CA ASP A 287 24.15 -41.50 -21.15
C ASP A 287 22.68 -41.93 -21.01
N ARG A 288 21.76 -40.98 -20.90
CA ARG A 288 20.32 -41.21 -20.68
C ARG A 288 19.49 -40.18 -21.46
N PRO A 289 18.28 -40.54 -21.90
CA PRO A 289 17.42 -39.62 -22.64
C PRO A 289 17.00 -38.45 -21.75
N ASN A 290 17.13 -37.24 -22.29
CA ASN A 290 16.57 -36.04 -21.69
C ASN A 290 15.23 -35.79 -22.36
N TRP A 291 14.18 -35.49 -21.60
CA TRP A 291 12.86 -35.36 -22.18
C TRP A 291 11.99 -34.33 -21.45
N ILE A 292 11.05 -33.77 -22.22
CA ILE A 292 9.96 -32.94 -21.73
C ILE A 292 8.69 -33.48 -22.39
N ALA A 293 7.63 -33.67 -21.60
CA ALA A 293 6.31 -34.06 -22.06
C ALA A 293 5.31 -33.02 -21.60
N ILE A 294 4.56 -32.45 -22.54
CA ILE A 294 3.53 -31.45 -22.29
C ILE A 294 2.26 -31.95 -22.94
N LYS A 295 1.17 -31.99 -22.18
CA LYS A 295 -0.15 -32.37 -22.67
C LYS A 295 -1.19 -31.37 -22.20
N LEU A 296 -2.12 -31.07 -23.10
CA LEU A 296 -3.24 -30.18 -22.84
C LEU A 296 -4.51 -30.85 -23.36
N GLU A 297 -5.44 -31.12 -22.44
CA GLU A 297 -6.73 -31.73 -22.70
C GLU A 297 -7.83 -30.77 -22.26
N LEU A 298 -8.87 -30.63 -23.08
CA LEU A 298 -9.98 -29.73 -22.81
C LEU A 298 -11.31 -30.49 -22.88
N ASP A 299 -12.03 -30.53 -21.77
CA ASP A 299 -13.39 -31.08 -21.68
C ASP A 299 -14.36 -29.99 -21.20
N GLY A 300 -15.10 -29.39 -22.15
CA GLY A 300 -15.98 -28.26 -21.88
C GLY A 300 -15.22 -27.06 -21.34
N GLN A 301 -15.44 -26.73 -20.06
CA GLN A 301 -14.76 -25.64 -19.35
C GLN A 301 -13.56 -26.12 -18.51
N GLN A 302 -13.33 -27.43 -18.43
CA GLN A 302 -12.21 -27.99 -17.66
C GLN A 302 -10.98 -28.13 -18.55
N LEU A 303 -9.93 -27.42 -18.18
CA LEU A 303 -8.61 -27.54 -18.76
C LEU A 303 -7.75 -28.45 -17.88
N ASP A 304 -7.36 -29.60 -18.42
CA ASP A 304 -6.39 -30.50 -17.82
C ASP A 304 -5.02 -30.29 -18.49
N PHE A 305 -4.07 -29.77 -17.72
CA PHE A 305 -2.74 -29.44 -18.18
C PHE A 305 -1.69 -30.27 -17.44
N PHE A 306 -0.82 -30.93 -18.22
CA PHE A 306 0.23 -31.79 -17.71
C PHE A 306 1.58 -31.38 -18.29
N VAL A 307 2.58 -31.22 -17.42
CA VAL A 307 3.97 -31.00 -17.83
C VAL A 307 4.87 -31.87 -16.98
N ALA A 308 5.75 -32.62 -17.63
CA ALA A 308 6.79 -33.39 -16.95
C ALA A 308 8.12 -33.26 -17.69
N ASN A 309 9.23 -33.33 -16.94
CA ASN A 309 10.57 -33.35 -17.51
C ASN A 309 11.50 -34.26 -16.72
N SER A 310 12.53 -34.78 -17.39
CA SER A 310 13.61 -35.49 -16.73
C SER A 310 14.44 -34.55 -15.85
N THR A 311 14.93 -35.04 -14.70
CA THR A 311 15.74 -34.26 -13.74
C THR A 311 17.09 -34.92 -13.48
N SER A 312 18.04 -34.18 -12.91
CA SER A 312 19.32 -34.73 -12.43
C SER A 312 19.51 -34.46 -10.95
N THR A 313 20.29 -35.31 -10.27
CA THR A 313 20.65 -35.17 -8.84
C THR A 313 21.38 -33.86 -8.52
N GLU A 314 22.08 -33.26 -9.49
CA GLU A 314 22.75 -31.96 -9.32
C GLU A 314 21.75 -30.80 -9.37
N ILE A 315 20.71 -30.90 -10.19
CA ILE A 315 19.64 -29.90 -10.31
C ILE A 315 18.62 -30.04 -9.17
N ALA A 316 18.38 -31.26 -8.68
CA ALA A 316 17.46 -31.54 -7.56
C ALA A 316 17.81 -30.75 -6.28
N ASN A 317 19.10 -30.53 -5.99
CA ASN A 317 19.54 -29.72 -4.85
C ASN A 317 19.29 -28.20 -5.03
N ASP A 318 19.28 -27.72 -6.27
CA ASP A 318 18.96 -26.33 -6.61
C ASP A 318 17.44 -26.11 -6.69
N VAL A 319 16.64 -27.10 -7.06
CA VAL A 319 15.17 -27.02 -6.99
C VAL A 319 14.70 -26.88 -5.53
N VAL A 320 15.37 -27.51 -4.57
CA VAL A 320 15.06 -27.36 -3.13
C VAL A 320 15.55 -26.02 -2.55
N ARG A 321 16.59 -25.39 -3.12
CA ARG A 321 17.12 -24.08 -2.66
C ARG A 321 16.59 -22.86 -3.42
N TYR A 322 16.19 -23.01 -4.69
CA TYR A 322 15.73 -21.94 -5.61
C TYR A 322 14.32 -22.17 -6.19
N GLY A 323 13.64 -23.30 -5.91
CA GLY A 323 12.28 -23.60 -6.37
C GLY A 323 11.17 -22.69 -5.80
N GLY A 324 11.51 -21.62 -5.08
CA GLY A 324 10.54 -20.80 -4.37
C GLY A 324 9.74 -19.87 -5.26
N ILE A 325 10.38 -18.99 -6.04
CA ILE A 325 9.69 -17.74 -6.44
C ILE A 325 8.69 -17.95 -7.59
N GLY A 326 9.06 -18.67 -8.64
CA GLY A 326 8.19 -18.85 -9.83
C GLY A 326 6.93 -19.66 -9.53
N LEU A 327 7.11 -20.86 -8.95
CA LEU A 327 6.00 -21.74 -8.59
C LEU A 327 5.13 -21.16 -7.47
N GLN A 328 5.71 -20.54 -6.43
CA GLN A 328 4.91 -19.86 -5.39
C GLN A 328 4.13 -18.68 -5.95
N ASN A 329 4.70 -17.93 -6.90
CA ASN A 329 4.00 -16.82 -7.54
C ASN A 329 2.80 -17.31 -8.37
N VAL A 330 2.97 -18.41 -9.11
CA VAL A 330 1.85 -19.01 -9.87
C VAL A 330 0.80 -19.56 -8.93
N GLN A 331 1.18 -20.30 -7.89
CA GLN A 331 0.23 -20.84 -6.91
C GLN A 331 -0.57 -19.71 -6.23
N ARG A 332 0.11 -18.66 -5.78
CA ARG A 332 -0.57 -17.48 -5.21
C ARG A 332 -1.49 -16.79 -6.22
N ARG A 333 -1.12 -16.77 -7.49
CA ARG A 333 -1.94 -16.18 -8.56
C ARG A 333 -3.16 -17.04 -8.86
N LEU A 334 -3.02 -18.37 -8.81
CA LEU A 334 -4.12 -19.32 -8.88
C LEU A 334 -5.08 -19.15 -7.70
N ASP A 335 -4.58 -19.02 -6.46
CA ASP A 335 -5.40 -18.77 -5.27
C ASP A 335 -6.25 -17.49 -5.38
N LEU A 336 -5.70 -16.44 -6.00
CA LEU A 336 -6.35 -15.15 -6.15
C LEU A 336 -7.37 -15.12 -7.30
N LEU A 337 -7.07 -15.78 -8.42
CA LEU A 337 -7.86 -15.68 -9.64
C LEU A 337 -8.85 -16.85 -9.84
N TYR A 338 -8.57 -18.01 -9.23
CA TYR A 338 -9.36 -19.24 -9.38
C TYR A 338 -9.73 -19.85 -8.03
N PRO A 339 -10.30 -19.08 -7.06
CA PRO A 339 -10.58 -19.61 -5.73
C PRO A 339 -11.56 -20.80 -5.79
N GLY A 340 -11.08 -21.99 -5.40
CA GLY A 340 -11.85 -23.24 -5.47
C GLY A 340 -12.15 -23.76 -6.88
N GLN A 341 -11.48 -23.21 -7.91
CA GLN A 341 -11.67 -23.54 -9.33
C GLN A 341 -10.40 -24.15 -9.95
N TYR A 342 -9.45 -24.59 -9.12
CA TYR A 342 -8.24 -25.25 -9.60
C TYR A 342 -7.78 -26.37 -8.65
N GLU A 343 -7.09 -27.36 -9.22
CA GLU A 343 -6.34 -28.37 -8.49
C GLU A 343 -4.92 -28.42 -9.07
N LEU A 344 -3.91 -28.23 -8.22
CA LEU A 344 -2.50 -28.25 -8.62
C LEU A 344 -1.78 -29.34 -7.83
N THR A 345 -1.25 -30.33 -8.56
CA THR A 345 -0.38 -31.37 -8.01
C THR A 345 1.01 -31.23 -8.60
N ILE A 346 2.02 -31.10 -7.74
CA ILE A 346 3.43 -31.07 -8.12
C ILE A 346 4.12 -32.26 -7.47
N GLN A 347 4.74 -33.11 -8.29
CA GLN A 347 5.51 -34.26 -7.83
C GLN A 347 6.94 -34.12 -8.34
N HIS A 348 7.90 -34.52 -7.51
CA HIS A 348 9.31 -34.50 -7.86
C HIS A 348 9.99 -35.71 -7.25
N ASP A 349 10.68 -36.47 -8.08
CA ASP A 349 11.55 -37.54 -7.67
C ASP A 349 12.97 -37.32 -8.22
N LEU A 350 13.85 -38.31 -8.07
CA LEU A 350 15.26 -38.19 -8.49
C LEU A 350 15.43 -38.14 -10.02
N ASN A 351 14.45 -38.61 -10.77
CA ASN A 351 14.52 -38.81 -12.21
C ASN A 351 13.57 -37.91 -13.00
N GLN A 352 12.49 -37.42 -12.39
CA GLN A 352 11.50 -36.57 -13.05
C GLN A 352 10.84 -35.54 -12.12
N PHE A 353 10.42 -34.43 -12.74
CA PHE A 353 9.56 -33.41 -12.14
C PHE A 353 8.26 -33.39 -12.94
N GLU A 354 7.12 -33.39 -12.23
CA GLU A 354 5.79 -33.51 -12.81
C GLU A 354 4.85 -32.46 -12.21
N VAL A 355 4.08 -31.80 -13.08
CA VAL A 355 3.01 -30.86 -12.72
C VAL A 355 1.73 -31.29 -13.41
N LYS A 356 0.67 -31.39 -12.61
CA LYS A 356 -0.72 -31.55 -13.07
C LYS A 356 -1.53 -30.38 -12.56
N LEU A 357 -2.13 -29.63 -13.49
CA LEU A 357 -3.00 -28.52 -13.21
C LEU A 357 -4.35 -28.77 -13.87
N ARG A 358 -5.39 -28.86 -13.05
CA ARG A 358 -6.77 -28.83 -13.49
C ARG A 358 -7.35 -27.45 -13.21
N LEU A 359 -7.95 -26.83 -14.22
CA LEU A 359 -8.52 -25.48 -14.14
C LEU A 359 -9.93 -25.45 -14.70
N THR A 360 -10.86 -24.87 -13.96
CA THR A 360 -12.18 -24.51 -14.48
C THR A 360 -12.11 -23.10 -15.09
N LEU A 361 -12.27 -23.02 -16.41
CA LEU A 361 -12.17 -21.79 -17.19
C LEU A 361 -13.51 -21.07 -17.30
N THR A 362 -13.45 -19.75 -17.45
CA THR A 362 -14.64 -18.92 -17.63
C THR A 362 -14.90 -18.67 -19.12
N GLU A 363 -16.18 -18.73 -19.52
CA GLU A 363 -16.59 -18.36 -20.87
C GLU A 363 -16.50 -16.83 -21.09
N SER A 364 -16.20 -16.45 -22.33
CA SER A 364 -16.37 -15.09 -22.79
C SER A 364 -17.87 -14.77 -22.79
N VAL A 365 -18.28 -13.74 -22.05
CA VAL A 365 -19.65 -13.21 -22.18
C VAL A 365 -19.77 -12.61 -23.57
N HIS A 366 -20.23 -13.39 -24.55
CA HIS A 366 -20.81 -12.83 -25.74
C HIS A 366 -22.11 -12.15 -25.31
N ALA A 367 -22.13 -10.81 -25.39
CA ALA A 367 -23.39 -10.07 -25.38
C ALA A 367 -24.25 -10.62 -26.52
N SER A 368 -25.22 -11.49 -26.20
CA SER A 368 -26.28 -11.84 -27.14
C SER A 368 -27.03 -10.54 -27.49
N PRO A 369 -27.37 -10.28 -28.76
CA PRO A 369 -28.28 -9.20 -29.08
C PRO A 369 -29.59 -9.48 -28.34
N LEU A 370 -30.05 -8.50 -27.55
CA LEU A 370 -31.37 -8.52 -26.95
C LEU A 370 -32.39 -8.99 -28.00
N PRO A 371 -33.24 -9.99 -27.70
CA PRO A 371 -34.33 -10.32 -28.61
C PRO A 371 -35.21 -9.09 -28.74
N ILE A 372 -35.36 -8.59 -29.96
CA ILE A 372 -36.38 -7.59 -30.30
C ILE A 372 -37.72 -8.26 -30.01
N SER A 373 -38.27 -8.01 -28.82
CA SER A 373 -39.62 -8.41 -28.47
C SER A 373 -40.57 -7.69 -29.41
N GLY A 374 -41.27 -8.47 -30.24
CA GLY A 374 -42.27 -7.98 -31.17
C GLY A 374 -43.32 -7.12 -30.49
N ILE A 375 -43.67 -6.03 -31.16
CA ILE A 375 -44.86 -5.24 -30.90
C ILE A 375 -46.05 -6.09 -31.38
N PRO A 376 -47.02 -6.47 -30.53
CA PRO A 376 -48.29 -6.98 -31.00
C PRO A 376 -49.21 -5.79 -31.34
N VAL A 377 -49.78 -5.89 -32.55
CA VAL A 377 -50.97 -5.23 -33.15
C VAL A 377 -51.54 -4.00 -32.45
#